data_AF-A0A6A5X5B1-F1
#
_entry.id   AF-A0A6A5X5B1-F1
#
_cell.length_a   1.000
_cell.length_b   1.000
_cell.length_c   1.000
_cell.angle_alpha   90.00
_cell.angle_beta   90.00
_cell.angle_gamma   90.00
#
_symmetry.space_group_name_H-M   'P 1'
#
loop_
_entity.id
_entity.type
_entity.pdbx_description
1 polymer ?
#
loop_
_entity_poly.entity_id
_entity_poly.type
_entity_poly.pdbx_seq_one_letter_code
_entity_poly.pdbx_strand_id
1 'polypeptide(L)'
;WEPAPSTSVTCAKSDLYISFFVGPQLDTVLDSACAAMMPTCAYPPEDMICTQQLEWPLDGPKSTVQSANVVKEGNKQSKYQVKFSVTPATPTPAPENLNMTLTSQVQWTTEDCYGYFALILANAEPDGCFNSQGSGIGSAKVGGSENLKDAVFDVQI
;
A
#
# COMPACT_ATOMS: atom_id res chain seq x y z
N TRP A 1 3.35 -6.67 12.82
CA TRP A 1 3.05 -5.31 12.37
C TRP A 1 1.61 -5.00 12.71
N GLU A 2 1.30 -3.78 13.14
CA GLU A 2 -0.04 -3.30 13.44
C GLU A 2 -0.22 -1.90 12.83
N PRO A 3 -1.42 -1.56 12.32
CA PRO A 3 -1.65 -0.23 11.75
C PRO A 3 -1.58 0.85 12.83
N ALA A 4 -1.03 2.01 12.47
CA ALA A 4 -1.01 3.18 13.36
C ALA A 4 -2.42 3.50 13.92
N PRO A 5 -2.53 3.93 15.19
CA PRO A 5 -3.83 4.26 15.78
C PRO A 5 -4.62 5.28 14.95
N SER A 6 -5.93 5.12 14.88
CA SER A 6 -6.81 5.98 14.06
C SER A 6 -6.58 5.89 12.54
N THR A 7 -5.84 4.88 12.06
CA THR A 7 -5.86 4.51 10.64
C THR A 7 -7.30 4.15 10.25
N SER A 8 -7.75 4.65 9.11
CA SER A 8 -9.09 4.36 8.59
C SER A 8 -9.02 3.75 7.21
N VAL A 9 -9.86 2.76 6.97
CA VAL A 9 -10.05 2.15 5.65
C VAL A 9 -11.36 2.63 5.04
N THR A 10 -11.33 2.93 3.75
CA THR A 10 -12.50 3.27 2.94
C THR A 10 -12.56 2.34 1.75
N CYS A 11 -13.60 1.50 1.70
CA CYS A 11 -13.80 0.57 0.60
C CYS A 11 -14.59 1.23 -0.55
N ALA A 12 -14.11 1.02 -1.77
CA ALA A 12 -14.79 1.47 -2.97
C ALA A 12 -15.87 0.46 -3.39
N LYS A 13 -17.02 0.96 -3.83
CA LYS A 13 -18.07 0.11 -4.41
C LYS A 13 -17.65 -0.34 -5.80
N SER A 14 -17.50 -1.65 -5.97
CA SER A 14 -17.22 -2.27 -7.26
C SER A 14 -17.92 -3.63 -7.34
N ASP A 15 -18.26 -4.05 -8.55
CA ASP A 15 -18.68 -5.41 -8.87
C ASP A 15 -17.48 -6.33 -9.20
N LEU A 16 -16.28 -5.75 -9.25
CA LEU A 16 -15.01 -6.44 -9.42
C LEU A 16 -14.36 -6.69 -8.06
N TYR A 17 -13.77 -7.87 -7.92
CA TYR A 17 -12.98 -8.25 -6.75
C TYR A 17 -11.71 -8.97 -7.18
N ILE A 18 -10.68 -8.85 -6.36
CA ILE A 18 -9.40 -9.52 -6.52
C ILE A 18 -9.50 -10.88 -5.84
N SER A 19 -9.21 -11.94 -6.58
CA SER A 19 -9.19 -13.31 -6.07
C SER A 19 -7.75 -13.79 -5.92
N PHE A 20 -7.40 -14.16 -4.69
CA PHE A 20 -6.12 -14.78 -4.35
C PHE A 20 -6.24 -16.30 -4.13
N PHE A 21 -7.46 -16.87 -4.23
CA PHE A 21 -7.70 -18.31 -4.07
C PHE A 21 -7.18 -19.15 -5.25
N VAL A 22 -7.15 -18.56 -6.43
CA VAL A 22 -6.67 -19.17 -7.66
C VAL A 22 -5.70 -18.18 -8.29
N GLY A 23 -4.49 -18.60 -8.66
CA GLY A 23 -3.47 -17.75 -9.26
C GLY A 23 -2.43 -17.22 -8.27
N PRO A 24 -1.84 -16.03 -8.53
CA PRO A 24 -0.87 -15.39 -7.63
C PRO A 24 -1.46 -15.24 -6.22
N GLN A 25 -0.69 -15.65 -5.21
CA GLN A 25 -1.08 -15.55 -3.81
C GLN A 25 -0.97 -14.10 -3.32
N LEU A 26 -1.76 -13.74 -2.30
CA LEU A 26 -1.79 -12.38 -1.74
C LEU A 26 -0.37 -11.91 -1.39
N ASP A 27 0.36 -12.69 -0.58
CA ASP A 27 1.70 -12.36 -0.11
C ASP A 27 2.65 -12.10 -1.28
N THR A 28 2.61 -12.95 -2.32
CA THR A 28 3.44 -12.77 -3.52
C THR A 28 3.11 -11.49 -4.27
N VAL A 29 1.83 -11.13 -4.39
CA VAL A 29 1.40 -9.90 -5.06
C VAL A 29 1.82 -8.68 -4.25
N LEU A 30 1.68 -8.73 -2.92
CA LEU A 30 2.08 -7.64 -2.02
C LEU A 30 3.59 -7.45 -2.00
N ASP A 31 4.38 -8.52 -1.87
CA ASP A 31 5.84 -8.45 -1.92
C ASP A 31 6.32 -7.90 -3.26
N SER A 32 5.72 -8.34 -4.38
CA SER A 32 6.04 -7.82 -5.70
C SER A 32 5.68 -6.33 -5.84
N ALA A 33 4.54 -5.91 -5.26
CA ALA A 33 4.15 -4.51 -5.25
C ALA A 33 5.13 -3.66 -4.45
N CYS A 34 5.48 -4.10 -3.24
CA CYS A 34 6.39 -3.37 -2.36
C CYS A 34 7.82 -3.33 -2.89
N ALA A 35 8.34 -4.44 -3.43
CA ALA A 35 9.63 -4.48 -4.10
C ALA A 35 9.72 -3.50 -5.29
N ALA A 36 8.59 -3.25 -5.98
CA ALA A 36 8.55 -2.29 -7.07
C ALA A 36 8.48 -0.81 -6.61
N MET A 37 7.99 -0.55 -5.40
CA MET A 37 7.80 0.82 -4.88
C MET A 37 8.91 1.26 -3.91
N MET A 38 9.59 0.31 -3.27
CA MET A 38 10.67 0.54 -2.32
C MET A 38 12.05 0.44 -2.99
N PRO A 39 13.10 1.03 -2.40
CA PRO A 39 14.47 0.85 -2.88
C PRO A 39 14.87 -0.63 -2.90
N THR A 40 15.76 -1.03 -3.80
CA THR A 40 16.20 -2.43 -3.95
C THR A 40 16.73 -3.02 -2.64
N CYS A 41 17.39 -2.23 -1.79
CA CYS A 41 17.87 -2.75 -0.50
C CYS A 41 16.79 -3.07 0.53
N ALA A 42 15.53 -2.66 0.30
CA ALA A 42 14.38 -3.13 1.08
C ALA A 42 13.96 -4.55 0.68
N TYR A 43 14.20 -4.92 -0.58
CA TYR A 43 13.93 -6.26 -1.14
C TYR A 43 15.15 -6.74 -1.94
N PRO A 44 16.29 -7.00 -1.26
CA PRO A 44 17.55 -7.27 -1.94
C PRO A 44 17.51 -8.62 -2.67
N PRO A 45 18.03 -8.70 -3.91
CA PRO A 45 18.38 -9.97 -4.55
C PRO A 45 19.40 -10.74 -3.72
N GLU A 46 19.47 -12.08 -3.89
CA GLU A 46 20.32 -12.97 -3.09
C GLU A 46 21.81 -12.60 -3.10
N ASP A 47 22.31 -11.95 -4.16
CA ASP A 47 23.71 -11.59 -4.35
C ASP A 47 24.03 -10.11 -4.05
N MET A 48 23.06 -9.33 -3.56
CA MET A 48 23.23 -7.92 -3.26
C MET A 48 23.67 -7.67 -1.82
N ILE A 49 24.73 -6.89 -1.63
CA ILE A 49 25.16 -6.41 -0.31
C ILE A 49 24.52 -5.04 -0.05
N CYS A 50 23.70 -4.97 0.99
CA CYS A 50 23.06 -3.74 1.46
C CYS A 50 23.53 -3.39 2.87
N THR A 51 23.60 -2.09 3.16
CA THR A 51 23.72 -1.61 4.54
C THR A 51 22.46 -2.00 5.32
N GLN A 52 22.59 -2.34 6.61
CA GLN A 52 21.42 -2.56 7.48
C GLN A 52 20.67 -1.23 7.67
N GLN A 53 19.72 -0.98 6.79
CA GLN A 53 18.78 0.11 6.85
C GLN A 53 17.40 -0.52 6.90
N LEU A 54 16.59 -0.11 7.88
CA LEU A 54 15.25 -0.65 8.12
C LEU A 54 14.15 0.34 7.75
N GLU A 55 14.51 1.61 7.57
CA GLU A 55 13.59 2.69 7.23
C GLU A 55 14.09 3.36 5.95
N TRP A 56 13.19 3.58 5.00
CA TRP A 56 13.50 4.21 3.73
C TRP A 56 12.69 5.47 3.54
N PRO A 57 13.19 6.45 2.79
CA PRO A 57 12.41 7.64 2.52
C PRO A 57 11.30 7.34 1.50
N LEU A 58 10.10 7.84 1.80
CA LEU A 58 8.99 7.96 0.86
C LEU A 58 9.05 9.36 0.23
N ASP A 59 9.97 9.54 -0.73
CA ASP A 59 10.28 10.83 -1.37
C ASP A 59 9.19 11.37 -2.33
N GLY A 60 7.97 10.85 -2.23
CA GLY A 60 6.84 11.23 -3.07
C GLY A 60 5.90 10.06 -3.36
N PRO A 61 4.85 10.29 -4.16
CA PRO A 61 3.92 9.24 -4.55
C PRO A 61 4.63 8.10 -5.27
N LYS A 62 4.31 6.86 -4.90
CA LYS A 62 4.78 5.63 -5.56
C LYS A 62 3.58 4.84 -6.04
N SER A 63 3.74 4.13 -7.15
CA SER A 63 2.71 3.21 -7.62
C SER A 63 3.30 2.11 -8.47
N THR A 64 2.60 0.99 -8.52
CA THR A 64 2.94 -0.17 -9.32
C THR A 64 1.67 -0.87 -9.78
N VAL A 65 1.77 -1.64 -10.86
CA VAL A 65 0.68 -2.46 -11.36
C VAL A 65 1.12 -3.91 -11.27
N GLN A 66 0.29 -4.72 -10.62
CA GLN A 66 0.54 -6.14 -10.40
C GLN A 66 -0.48 -6.98 -11.14
N SER A 67 -0.02 -8.15 -11.57
CA SER A 67 -0.89 -9.18 -12.11
C SER A 67 -1.55 -9.93 -10.97
N ALA A 68 -2.87 -9.77 -10.83
CA ALA A 68 -3.71 -10.56 -9.94
C ALA A 68 -4.99 -10.97 -10.66
N ASN A 69 -5.66 -12.02 -10.19
CA ASN A 69 -6.89 -12.47 -10.80
C ASN A 69 -8.05 -11.57 -10.38
N VAL A 70 -8.55 -10.75 -11.29
CA VAL A 70 -9.79 -10.00 -11.11
C VAL A 70 -10.97 -10.85 -11.52
N VAL A 71 -12.05 -10.82 -10.74
CA VAL A 71 -13.24 -11.64 -10.94
C VAL A 71 -14.48 -10.75 -10.86
N LYS A 72 -15.49 -11.10 -11.67
CA LYS A 72 -16.84 -10.52 -11.66
C LYS A 72 -17.85 -11.65 -11.76
N GLU A 73 -18.80 -11.70 -10.83
CA GLU A 73 -19.85 -12.75 -10.82
C GLU A 73 -19.27 -14.19 -10.95
N GLY A 74 -18.14 -14.46 -10.29
CA GLY A 74 -17.45 -15.76 -10.35
C GLY A 74 -16.57 -15.99 -11.59
N ASN A 75 -16.59 -15.09 -12.57
CA ASN A 75 -15.83 -15.22 -13.82
C ASN A 75 -14.56 -14.36 -13.82
N LYS A 76 -13.42 -14.96 -14.20
CA LYS A 76 -12.14 -14.26 -14.34
C LYS A 76 -12.20 -13.21 -15.45
N GLN A 77 -11.69 -12.02 -15.15
CA GLN A 77 -11.64 -10.87 -16.04
C GLN A 77 -10.19 -10.60 -16.47
N SER A 78 -9.81 -11.10 -17.64
CA SER A 78 -8.40 -11.08 -18.10
C SER A 78 -7.86 -9.72 -18.56
N LYS A 79 -8.70 -8.68 -18.61
CA LYS A 79 -8.33 -7.33 -19.08
C LYS A 79 -7.91 -6.39 -17.96
N TYR A 80 -8.15 -6.76 -16.71
CA TYR A 80 -7.93 -5.90 -15.56
C TYR A 80 -6.61 -6.24 -14.88
N GLN A 81 -6.02 -5.23 -14.27
CA GLN A 81 -4.79 -5.34 -13.48
C GLN A 81 -5.01 -4.62 -12.16
N VAL A 82 -4.24 -4.97 -11.14
CA VAL A 82 -4.40 -4.35 -9.83
C VAL A 82 -3.30 -3.30 -9.66
N LYS A 83 -3.69 -2.05 -9.46
CA LYS A 83 -2.76 -0.96 -9.16
C LYS A 83 -2.66 -0.77 -7.65
N PHE A 84 -1.44 -0.73 -7.16
CA PHE A 84 -1.09 -0.36 -5.80
C PHE A 84 -0.44 1.01 -5.83
N SER A 85 -0.82 1.88 -4.90
CA SER A 85 -0.18 3.19 -4.78
C SER A 85 -0.11 3.65 -3.34
N VAL A 86 0.93 4.44 -3.05
CA VAL A 86 1.08 5.14 -1.78
C VAL A 86 1.38 6.61 -2.09
N THR A 87 0.69 7.50 -1.39
CA THR A 87 0.90 8.95 -1.46
C THR A 87 1.26 9.45 -0.07
N PRO A 88 2.46 10.01 0.15
CA PRO A 88 2.80 10.61 1.44
C PRO A 88 1.88 11.81 1.71
N ALA A 89 1.73 12.19 2.97
CA ALA A 89 1.02 13.41 3.32
C ALA A 89 1.65 14.62 2.62
N THR A 90 0.82 15.52 2.10
CA THR A 90 1.31 16.79 1.55
C THR A 90 2.07 17.53 2.65
N PRO A 91 3.35 17.91 2.45
CA PRO A 91 4.07 18.67 3.46
C PRO A 91 3.31 19.97 3.74
N THR A 92 2.96 20.20 5.01
CA THR A 92 2.40 21.49 5.43
C THR A 92 3.45 22.56 5.11
N PRO A 93 3.14 23.58 4.31
CA PRO A 93 4.08 24.65 4.06
C PRO A 93 4.48 25.29 5.39
N ALA A 94 5.78 25.46 5.62
CA ALA A 94 6.26 26.19 6.79
C ALA A 94 5.67 27.61 6.77
N PRO A 95 5.39 28.22 7.94
CA PRO A 95 4.97 29.61 7.99
C PRO A 95 5.99 30.47 7.23
N GLU A 96 5.49 31.41 6.41
CA GLU A 96 6.27 32.22 5.44
C GLU A 96 7.47 32.98 6.04
N ASN A 97 7.53 33.10 7.38
CA ASN A 97 8.61 33.76 8.10
C ASN A 97 9.86 32.88 8.28
N LEU A 98 9.79 31.59 7.96
CA LEU A 98 10.91 30.67 7.92
C LEU A 98 11.04 30.23 6.45
N ASN A 99 12.02 30.75 5.73
CA ASN A 99 12.43 30.25 4.40
C ASN A 99 13.00 28.82 4.51
N MET A 100 12.20 27.89 5.01
CA MET A 100 12.61 26.54 5.31
C MET A 100 11.40 25.63 5.13
N THR A 101 11.28 24.99 3.98
CA THR A 101 10.36 23.87 3.81
C THR A 101 10.92 22.71 4.64
N LEU A 102 10.42 22.52 5.86
CA LEU A 102 10.67 21.29 6.62
C LEU A 102 9.84 20.17 5.99
N THR A 103 10.31 19.62 4.88
CA THR A 103 9.85 18.30 4.47
C THR A 103 10.54 17.31 5.39
N SER A 104 9.96 17.01 6.56
CA SER A 104 10.33 15.78 7.25
C SER A 104 10.13 14.65 6.24
N GLN A 105 11.22 14.05 5.76
CA GLN A 105 11.13 12.91 4.85
C GLN A 105 10.38 11.82 5.60
N VAL A 106 9.12 11.60 5.20
CA VAL A 106 8.32 10.47 5.63
C VAL A 106 9.16 9.23 5.39
N GLN A 107 9.43 8.44 6.43
CA GLN A 107 10.01 7.12 6.27
C GLN A 107 8.94 6.06 6.39
N TRP A 108 9.20 4.95 5.72
CA TRP A 108 8.42 3.72 5.81
C TRP A 108 9.35 2.52 5.85
N THR A 109 8.85 1.45 6.46
CA THR A 109 9.49 0.14 6.50
C THR A 109 8.90 -0.80 5.46
N THR A 110 9.52 -1.96 5.25
CA THR A 110 8.96 -3.05 4.43
C THR A 110 7.62 -3.52 4.98
N GLU A 111 7.52 -3.58 6.31
CA GLU A 111 6.35 -3.96 7.05
C GLU A 111 5.22 -2.95 6.89
N ASP A 112 5.52 -1.65 6.80
CA ASP A 112 4.51 -0.62 6.51
C ASP A 112 3.96 -0.78 5.09
N CYS A 113 4.85 -0.95 4.10
CA CYS A 113 4.40 -1.15 2.73
C CYS A 113 3.48 -2.37 2.63
N TYR A 114 3.93 -3.51 3.14
CA TYR A 114 3.15 -4.75 3.11
C TYR A 114 1.86 -4.62 3.93
N GLY A 115 2.00 -4.16 5.17
CA GLY A 115 0.96 -4.16 6.18
C GLY A 115 -0.24 -3.31 5.81
N TYR A 116 -0.04 -2.10 5.28
CA TYR A 116 -1.17 -1.24 4.90
C TYR A 116 -1.93 -1.75 3.67
N PHE A 117 -1.26 -2.38 2.69
CA PHE A 117 -1.99 -3.03 1.59
C PHE A 117 -2.67 -4.33 2.04
N ALA A 118 -2.03 -5.11 2.91
CA ALA A 118 -2.64 -6.29 3.52
C ALA A 118 -3.88 -5.92 4.36
N LEU A 119 -3.83 -4.81 5.10
CA LEU A 119 -4.97 -4.26 5.85
C LEU A 119 -6.18 -4.06 4.93
N ILE A 120 -5.98 -3.48 3.74
CA ILE A 120 -7.05 -3.25 2.76
C ILE A 120 -7.56 -4.58 2.19
N LEU A 121 -6.67 -5.54 1.87
CA LEU A 121 -7.03 -6.70 1.06
C LEU A 121 -7.40 -7.96 1.85
N ALA A 122 -6.89 -8.13 3.06
CA ALA A 122 -7.03 -9.35 3.85
C ALA A 122 -8.15 -9.28 4.90
N ASN A 123 -8.47 -8.08 5.38
CA ASN A 123 -9.44 -7.89 6.46
C ASN A 123 -10.82 -7.57 5.90
N ALA A 124 -11.87 -8.02 6.59
CA ALA A 124 -13.25 -7.68 6.24
C ALA A 124 -13.63 -6.28 6.73
N GLU A 125 -14.70 -5.71 6.18
CA GLU A 125 -15.24 -4.43 6.67
C GLU A 125 -15.59 -4.52 8.17
N PRO A 126 -15.34 -3.46 8.96
CA PRO A 126 -14.87 -2.12 8.55
C PRO A 126 -13.34 -1.96 8.44
N ASP A 127 -12.56 -2.98 8.81
CA ASP A 127 -11.10 -2.87 8.97
C ASP A 127 -10.33 -3.13 7.66
N GLY A 128 -11.00 -3.68 6.65
CA GLY A 128 -10.50 -3.91 5.32
C GLY A 128 -11.65 -4.08 4.32
N CYS A 129 -11.32 -4.45 3.09
CA CYS A 129 -12.27 -4.56 1.98
C CYS A 129 -12.51 -5.99 1.53
N PHE A 130 -12.11 -6.99 2.31
CA PHE A 130 -12.38 -8.40 2.03
C PHE A 130 -13.84 -8.76 2.29
N ASN A 131 -14.42 -9.61 1.43
CA ASN A 131 -15.75 -10.17 1.61
C ASN A 131 -15.80 -11.64 1.15
N SER A 132 -16.99 -12.24 1.15
CA SER A 132 -17.17 -13.64 0.76
C SER A 132 -16.83 -13.97 -0.70
N GLN A 133 -16.75 -12.97 -1.58
CA GLN A 133 -16.39 -13.12 -2.99
C GLN A 133 -14.87 -12.98 -3.19
N GLY A 134 -14.20 -12.13 -2.40
CA GLY A 134 -12.76 -11.92 -2.44
C GLY A 134 -12.37 -10.57 -1.86
N SER A 135 -11.18 -10.09 -2.22
CA SER A 135 -10.68 -8.78 -1.78
C SER A 135 -11.26 -7.66 -2.65
N GLY A 136 -11.97 -6.72 -2.05
CA GLY A 136 -12.37 -5.48 -2.68
C GLY A 136 -11.22 -4.50 -2.88
N ILE A 137 -11.55 -3.31 -3.37
CA ILE A 137 -10.62 -2.20 -3.58
C ILE A 137 -10.95 -1.05 -2.64
N GLY A 138 -9.99 -0.16 -2.41
CA GLY A 138 -10.17 0.96 -1.50
C GLY A 138 -8.84 1.56 -1.05
N SER A 139 -8.94 2.43 -0.05
CA SER A 139 -7.81 3.16 0.49
C SER A 139 -7.71 3.04 2.00
N ALA A 140 -6.50 2.97 2.53
CA ALA A 140 -6.19 3.17 3.94
C ALA A 140 -5.50 4.54 4.11
N LYS A 141 -6.09 5.41 4.94
CA LYS A 141 -5.43 6.64 5.38
C LYS A 141 -4.79 6.41 6.74
N VAL A 142 -3.47 6.59 6.80
CA VAL A 142 -2.68 6.36 8.01
C VAL A 142 -3.01 7.40 9.07
N GLY A 143 -3.32 6.92 10.28
CA GLY A 143 -3.61 7.75 11.44
C GLY A 143 -2.36 8.13 12.25
N GLY A 144 -2.57 8.45 13.52
CA GLY A 144 -1.49 8.67 14.50
C GLY A 144 -0.82 10.04 14.43
N SER A 145 0.31 10.17 15.12
CA SER A 145 1.15 11.39 15.17
C SER A 145 2.56 11.18 14.60
N GLU A 146 2.79 10.05 13.91
CA GLU A 146 4.13 9.57 13.56
C GLU A 146 4.45 9.68 12.06
N ASN A 147 5.49 8.96 11.63
CA ASN A 147 6.23 9.09 10.36
C ASN A 147 5.35 9.05 9.10
N LEU A 148 4.31 8.20 9.09
CA LEU A 148 3.40 8.01 7.96
C LEU A 148 2.06 8.72 8.11
N LYS A 149 1.88 9.56 9.14
CA LYS A 149 0.61 10.22 9.39
C LYS A 149 0.05 10.88 8.13
N ASP A 150 -1.23 10.65 7.86
CA ASP A 150 -1.98 11.17 6.72
C ASP A 150 -1.51 10.65 5.34
N ALA A 151 -0.52 9.75 5.27
CA ALA A 151 -0.22 9.02 4.05
C ALA A 151 -1.42 8.15 3.64
N VAL A 152 -1.60 7.96 2.33
CA VAL A 152 -2.71 7.18 1.78
C VAL A 152 -2.17 6.03 0.96
N PHE A 153 -2.52 4.82 1.38
CA PHE A 153 -2.33 3.59 0.63
C PHE A 153 -3.61 3.28 -0.12
N ASP A 154 -3.53 2.95 -1.40
CA ASP A 154 -4.69 2.80 -2.27
C ASP A 154 -4.50 1.62 -3.23
N VAL A 155 -5.56 0.80 -3.35
CA VAL A 155 -5.63 -0.34 -4.25
C VAL A 155 -6.78 -0.13 -5.23
N GLN A 156 -6.50 -0.30 -6.52
CA GLN A 156 -7.45 -0.10 -7.63
C GLN A 156 -7.40 -1.26 -8.61
N ILE A 157 -8.48 -1.44 -9.37
CA ILE A 157 -8.61 -2.36 -10.51
C ILE A 157 -8.81 -1.55 -11.79
#